data_AF-A0A2E6AT30-F1
#
_entry.id   AF-A0A2E6AT30-F1
#
_cell.length_a   1.000
_cell.length_b   1.000
_cell.length_c   1.000
_cell.angle_alpha   90.00
_cell.angle_beta   90.00
_cell.angle_gamma   90.00
#
_symmetry.space_group_name_H-M   'P 1'
#
loop_
_entity.id
_entity.type
_entity.pdbx_description
1 polymer ?
#
loop_
_entity_poly.entity_id
_entity_poly.type
_entity_poly.pdbx_seq_one_letter_code
_entity_poly.pdbx_strand_id
1 'polypeptide(L)'
;MIRTFTFIAGPLVLVSYGLALSKMDDKAALWGGIPSSWITYIVPFMFLAAIGFLMYWWVALFQIEVSVLESLRWPWGESDGKGAQRLLLAYALFLIPSMFWIDSTRMHINNDYSWTPFLVIGILALASIGNILFGLLAYGAWQDGVDGSGLMLLGSIFLGIQVIVNDLIVWSAKFPW
;
A
#
# COMPACT_ATOMS: atom_id res chain seq x y z
N MET A 1 -18.27 7.92 2.01
CA MET A 1 -17.84 6.81 1.12
C MET A 1 -16.42 6.33 1.43
N ILE A 2 -15.38 7.18 1.33
CA ILE A 2 -13.97 6.76 1.52
C ILE A 2 -13.71 6.15 2.91
N ARG A 3 -14.21 6.79 3.98
CA ARG A 3 -14.14 6.24 5.35
C ARG A 3 -14.70 4.83 5.41
N THR A 4 -15.94 4.61 4.96
CA THR A 4 -16.58 3.29 4.91
C THR A 4 -15.75 2.28 4.13
N PHE A 5 -15.24 2.66 2.95
CA PHE A 5 -14.37 1.80 2.15
C PHE A 5 -13.13 1.37 2.94
N THR A 6 -12.39 2.31 3.53
CA THR A 6 -11.15 2.02 4.28
C THR A 6 -11.40 1.23 5.57
N PHE A 7 -12.52 1.46 6.26
CA PHE A 7 -12.92 0.68 7.44
C PHE A 7 -13.26 -0.77 7.11
N ILE A 8 -13.65 -1.08 5.87
CA ILE A 8 -13.92 -2.44 5.42
C ILE A 8 -12.66 -3.05 4.80
N ALA A 9 -12.09 -2.39 3.79
CA ALA A 9 -10.96 -2.90 3.03
C ALA A 9 -9.68 -3.01 3.88
N GLY A 10 -9.43 -2.09 4.80
CA GLY A 10 -8.24 -2.13 5.68
C GLY A 10 -8.17 -3.41 6.51
N PRO A 11 -9.18 -3.71 7.35
CA PRO A 11 -9.23 -4.98 8.08
C PRO A 11 -9.24 -6.21 7.17
N LEU A 12 -9.86 -6.13 5.99
CA LEU A 12 -9.88 -7.25 5.04
C LEU A 12 -8.48 -7.61 4.52
N VAL A 13 -7.54 -6.66 4.40
CA VAL A 13 -6.13 -6.97 4.09
C VAL A 13 -5.53 -7.87 5.18
N LEU A 14 -5.77 -7.58 6.46
CA LEU A 14 -5.25 -8.39 7.55
C LEU A 14 -5.93 -9.77 7.61
N VAL A 15 -7.24 -9.80 7.36
CA VAL A 15 -8.01 -11.06 7.30
C VAL A 15 -7.51 -11.92 6.13
N SER A 16 -7.26 -11.35 4.95
CA SER A 16 -6.75 -12.11 3.81
C SER A 16 -5.37 -12.69 4.11
N TYR A 17 -4.49 -11.93 4.79
CA TYR A 17 -3.20 -12.43 5.21
C TYR A 17 -3.32 -13.61 6.17
N GLY A 18 -4.18 -13.49 7.19
CA GLY A 18 -4.44 -14.58 8.14
C GLY A 18 -5.02 -15.83 7.48
N LEU A 19 -5.96 -15.66 6.54
CA LEU A 19 -6.59 -16.77 5.81
C LEU A 19 -5.64 -17.44 4.80
N ALA A 20 -4.76 -16.69 4.16
CA ALA A 20 -3.76 -17.26 3.26
C ALA A 20 -2.71 -18.05 4.06
N LEU A 21 -2.20 -17.47 5.15
CA LEU A 21 -1.22 -18.08 6.04
C LEU A 21 -1.74 -19.33 6.77
N SER A 22 -3.04 -19.39 7.07
CA SER A 22 -3.64 -20.56 7.72
C SER A 22 -3.75 -21.78 6.79
N LYS A 23 -3.63 -21.57 5.48
CA LYS A 23 -3.68 -22.60 4.45
C LYS A 23 -2.30 -22.98 3.89
N MET A 24 -1.23 -22.56 4.56
CA MET A 24 0.15 -22.88 4.19
C MET A 24 0.80 -23.76 5.27
N ASP A 25 1.39 -24.87 4.83
CA ASP A 25 2.12 -25.79 5.70
C ASP A 25 3.47 -25.19 6.11
N ASP A 26 4.20 -24.63 5.14
CA ASP A 26 5.44 -23.89 5.37
C ASP A 26 5.26 -22.39 5.09
N LYS A 27 5.16 -21.59 6.16
CA LYS A 27 5.07 -20.13 6.07
C LYS A 27 6.41 -19.48 5.72
N ALA A 28 7.52 -20.17 5.96
CA ALA A 28 8.84 -19.66 5.60
C ALA A 28 9.02 -19.62 4.08
N ALA A 29 8.31 -20.47 3.33
CA ALA A 29 8.27 -20.44 1.87
C ALA A 29 7.80 -19.08 1.30
N LEU A 30 7.00 -18.30 2.04
CA LEU A 30 6.67 -16.93 1.63
C LEU A 30 7.89 -16.02 1.57
N TRP A 31 8.95 -16.28 2.32
CA TRP A 31 10.16 -15.48 2.20
C TRP A 31 11.03 -15.92 1.01
N GLY A 32 10.70 -17.07 0.39
CA GLY A 32 11.37 -17.57 -0.81
C GLY A 32 12.89 -17.63 -0.62
N GLY A 33 13.60 -16.78 -1.37
CA GLY A 33 15.07 -16.66 -1.33
C GLY A 33 15.61 -15.51 -0.47
N ILE A 34 14.79 -14.85 0.34
CA ILE A 34 15.23 -13.75 1.21
C ILE A 34 16.02 -14.31 2.41
N PRO A 35 17.29 -13.92 2.61
CA PRO A 35 18.08 -14.39 3.76
C PRO A 35 17.49 -13.93 5.09
N SER A 36 17.62 -14.75 6.14
CA SER A 36 17.09 -14.41 7.47
C SER A 36 17.64 -13.09 8.04
N SER A 37 18.87 -12.71 7.69
CA SER A 37 19.44 -11.42 8.08
C SER A 37 18.65 -10.23 7.51
N TRP A 38 18.06 -10.37 6.31
CA TRP A 38 17.25 -9.34 5.68
C TRP A 38 15.85 -9.27 6.30
N ILE A 39 15.27 -10.42 6.67
CA ILE A 39 13.96 -10.48 7.33
C ILE A 39 13.96 -9.64 8.61
N THR A 40 15.05 -9.69 9.40
CA THR A 40 15.23 -8.88 10.61
C THR A 40 15.15 -7.36 10.35
N TYR A 41 15.47 -6.91 9.14
CA TYR A 41 15.34 -5.51 8.73
C TYR A 41 13.98 -5.20 8.09
N ILE A 42 13.45 -6.10 7.26
CA ILE A 42 12.18 -5.91 6.54
C ILE A 42 11.01 -5.80 7.52
N VAL A 43 10.95 -6.66 8.54
CA VAL A 43 9.83 -6.69 9.50
C VAL A 43 9.62 -5.34 10.21
N PRO A 44 10.66 -4.67 10.76
CA PRO A 44 10.52 -3.30 11.26
C PRO A 44 9.92 -2.31 10.25
N PHE A 45 10.30 -2.39 8.96
CA PHE A 45 9.73 -1.53 7.92
C PHE A 45 8.25 -1.84 7.63
N MET A 46 7.79 -3.08 7.82
CA MET A 46 6.35 -3.41 7.75
C MET A 46 5.56 -2.66 8.85
N PHE A 47 6.09 -2.62 10.07
CA PHE A 47 5.46 -1.84 11.16
C PHE A 47 5.53 -0.34 10.90
N LEU A 48 6.67 0.15 10.38
CA LEU A 48 6.81 1.55 10.00
C LEU A 48 5.81 1.94 8.91
N ALA A 49 5.56 1.06 7.95
CA ALA A 49 4.57 1.24 6.90
C ALA A 49 3.14 1.25 7.46
N ALA A 50 2.81 0.37 8.41
CA ALA A 50 1.51 0.40 9.09
C ALA A 50 1.29 1.72 9.83
N ILE A 51 2.31 2.22 10.54
CA ILE A 51 2.29 3.54 11.18
C ILE A 51 2.10 4.63 10.13
N GLY A 52 2.86 4.60 9.03
CA GLY A 52 2.75 5.58 7.95
C GLY A 52 1.36 5.61 7.29
N PHE A 53 0.76 4.45 7.07
CA PHE A 53 -0.61 4.34 6.59
C PHE A 53 -1.61 4.95 7.58
N LEU A 54 -1.49 4.65 8.88
CA LEU A 54 -2.38 5.19 9.91
C LEU A 54 -2.23 6.70 10.06
N MET A 55 -1.01 7.24 9.98
CA MET A 55 -0.76 8.68 9.96
C MET A 55 -1.48 9.35 8.79
N TYR A 56 -1.28 8.82 7.57
CA TYR A 56 -1.95 9.34 6.38
C TYR A 56 -3.48 9.26 6.52
N TRP A 57 -3.97 8.08 6.90
CA TRP A 57 -5.39 7.79 7.06
C TRP A 57 -6.07 8.68 8.11
N TRP A 58 -5.41 8.91 9.24
CA TRP A 58 -5.90 9.81 10.28
C TRP A 58 -6.08 11.24 9.75
N VAL A 59 -5.02 11.80 9.17
CA VAL A 59 -5.06 13.19 8.68
C VAL A 59 -6.08 13.33 7.54
N ALA A 60 -5.93 12.51 6.50
CA ALA A 60 -6.71 12.62 5.28
C ALA A 60 -8.21 12.38 5.51
N LEU A 61 -8.58 11.48 6.45
CA LEU A 61 -9.97 11.14 6.64
C LEU A 61 -10.61 11.77 7.87
N PHE A 62 -9.87 12.22 8.88
CA PHE A 62 -10.48 12.73 10.13
C PHE A 62 -10.08 14.15 10.50
N GLN A 63 -8.89 14.61 10.12
CA GLN A 63 -8.43 15.94 10.46
C GLN A 63 -8.82 16.99 9.41
N ILE A 64 -8.70 16.63 8.13
CA ILE A 64 -8.94 17.57 7.02
C ILE A 64 -10.45 17.74 6.77
N GLU A 65 -10.90 18.98 6.57
CA GLU A 65 -12.27 19.31 6.20
C GLU A 65 -12.65 18.77 4.83
N VAL A 66 -13.96 18.52 4.61
CA VAL A 66 -14.45 17.95 3.35
C VAL A 66 -14.13 18.86 2.15
N SER A 67 -14.25 20.17 2.31
CA SER A 67 -13.91 21.17 1.28
C SER A 67 -12.45 21.07 0.83
N VAL A 68 -11.52 20.91 1.77
CA VAL A 68 -10.09 20.76 1.50
C VAL A 68 -9.79 19.38 0.88
N LEU A 69 -10.50 18.34 1.32
CA LEU A 69 -10.38 17.01 0.72
C LEU A 69 -10.84 17.00 -0.74
N GLU A 70 -11.95 17.67 -1.05
CA GLU A 70 -12.44 17.85 -2.41
C GLU A 70 -11.49 18.69 -3.25
N SER A 71 -10.78 19.64 -2.62
CA SER A 71 -9.81 20.47 -3.31
C SER A 71 -8.47 19.78 -3.60
N LEU A 72 -8.22 18.56 -3.08
CA LEU A 72 -6.97 17.84 -3.35
C LEU A 72 -6.73 17.68 -4.85
N ARG A 73 -5.51 18.03 -5.26
CA ARG A 73 -5.09 18.11 -6.66
C ARG A 73 -3.77 17.39 -6.88
N TRP A 74 -3.46 17.12 -8.14
CA TRP A 74 -2.09 16.72 -8.49
C TRP A 74 -1.15 17.92 -8.34
N PRO A 75 0.12 17.72 -7.97
CA PRO A 75 1.05 18.83 -7.69
C PRO A 75 1.18 19.86 -8.83
N TRP A 76 1.01 19.42 -10.08
CA TRP A 76 1.15 20.24 -11.29
C TRP A 76 -0.18 20.72 -11.89
N GLY A 77 -1.31 20.43 -11.25
CA GLY A 77 -2.63 20.81 -11.74
C GLY A 77 -3.34 21.75 -10.77
N GLU A 78 -4.34 22.46 -11.27
CA GLU A 78 -5.29 23.20 -10.42
C GLU A 78 -6.30 22.24 -9.79
N SER A 79 -6.96 22.70 -8.72
CA SER A 79 -8.06 21.96 -8.12
C SER A 79 -9.29 21.96 -9.02
N ASP A 80 -9.86 20.77 -9.25
CA ASP A 80 -11.08 20.57 -10.05
C ASP A 80 -12.25 20.01 -9.22
N GLY A 81 -12.14 20.05 -7.89
CA GLY A 81 -13.13 19.51 -6.95
C GLY A 81 -13.22 17.99 -6.89
N LYS A 82 -12.34 17.25 -7.59
CA LYS A 82 -12.35 15.77 -7.63
C LYS A 82 -11.35 15.12 -6.69
N GLY A 83 -10.87 15.82 -5.66
CA GLY A 83 -9.87 15.34 -4.72
C GLY A 83 -10.31 14.07 -3.97
N ALA A 84 -11.60 13.99 -3.60
CA ALA A 84 -12.18 12.82 -2.97
C ALA A 84 -12.09 11.56 -3.84
N GLN A 85 -12.37 11.69 -5.13
CA GLN A 85 -12.29 10.58 -6.08
C GLN A 85 -10.84 10.13 -6.29
N ARG A 86 -9.89 11.07 -6.37
CA ARG A 86 -8.45 10.75 -6.44
C ARG A 86 -7.97 10.00 -5.21
N LEU A 87 -8.39 10.46 -4.02
CA LEU A 87 -8.04 9.81 -2.77
C LEU A 87 -8.65 8.41 -2.68
N LEU A 88 -9.92 8.24 -3.09
CA LEU A 88 -10.55 6.92 -3.17
C LEU A 88 -9.80 6.00 -4.14
N LEU A 89 -9.39 6.50 -5.30
CA LEU A 89 -8.59 5.75 -6.27
C LEU A 89 -7.25 5.30 -5.68
N ALA A 90 -6.55 6.18 -4.97
CA ALA A 90 -5.31 5.84 -4.28
C ALA A 90 -5.53 4.72 -3.23
N TYR A 91 -6.56 4.85 -2.39
CA TYR A 91 -6.93 3.81 -1.43
C TYR A 91 -7.32 2.50 -2.10
N ALA A 92 -8.07 2.53 -3.20
CA ALA A 92 -8.49 1.33 -3.91
C ALA A 92 -7.29 0.61 -4.55
N LEU A 93 -6.42 1.36 -5.23
CA LEU A 93 -5.19 0.82 -5.83
C LEU A 93 -4.19 0.32 -4.80
N PHE A 94 -4.21 0.85 -3.58
CA PHE A 94 -3.40 0.32 -2.50
C PHE A 94 -4.05 -0.91 -1.83
N LEU A 95 -5.22 -0.75 -1.23
CA LEU A 95 -5.83 -1.77 -0.36
C LEU A 95 -6.31 -3.01 -1.12
N ILE A 96 -6.88 -2.85 -2.33
CA ILE A 96 -7.42 -4.00 -3.08
C ILE A 96 -6.30 -4.95 -3.48
N PRO A 97 -5.23 -4.51 -4.18
CA PRO A 97 -4.12 -5.39 -4.49
C PRO A 97 -3.44 -5.94 -3.23
N SER A 98 -3.28 -5.13 -2.18
CA SER A 98 -2.73 -5.62 -0.91
C SER A 98 -3.52 -6.83 -0.36
N MET A 99 -4.85 -6.88 -0.48
CA MET A 99 -5.62 -8.06 -0.06
C MET A 99 -5.20 -9.34 -0.78
N PHE A 100 -4.78 -9.26 -2.04
CA PHE A 100 -4.47 -10.43 -2.88
C PHE A 100 -3.01 -10.84 -2.88
N TRP A 101 -2.11 -10.05 -2.26
CA TRP A 101 -0.67 -10.31 -2.35
C TRP A 101 -0.26 -11.69 -1.82
N ILE A 102 -0.61 -12.05 -0.58
CA ILE A 102 -0.19 -13.35 -0.01
C ILE A 102 -0.87 -14.52 -0.73
N ASP A 103 -2.16 -14.43 -1.04
CA ASP A 103 -2.86 -15.50 -1.77
C ASP A 103 -2.28 -15.72 -3.18
N SER A 104 -1.94 -14.64 -3.90
CA SER A 104 -1.31 -14.75 -5.23
C SER A 104 0.10 -15.35 -5.13
N THR A 105 0.87 -14.97 -4.11
CA THR A 105 2.21 -15.55 -3.85
C THR A 105 2.11 -17.02 -3.51
N ARG A 106 1.16 -17.41 -2.65
CA ARG A 106 0.89 -18.81 -2.33
C ARG A 106 0.48 -19.61 -3.58
N MET A 107 -0.36 -19.05 -4.43
CA MET A 107 -0.74 -19.69 -5.69
C MET A 107 0.47 -19.95 -6.57
N HIS A 108 1.39 -18.99 -6.66
CA HIS A 108 2.64 -19.16 -7.40
C HIS A 108 3.55 -20.24 -6.77
N ILE A 109 3.76 -20.24 -5.45
CA ILE A 109 4.54 -21.27 -4.76
C ILE A 109 4.00 -22.68 -5.03
N ASN A 110 2.67 -22.82 -5.10
CA ASN A 110 2.01 -24.12 -5.21
C ASN A 110 1.78 -24.59 -6.65
N ASN A 111 2.13 -23.80 -7.67
CA ASN A 111 1.87 -24.16 -9.06
C ASN A 111 3.00 -23.69 -10.00
N ASP A 112 3.40 -24.55 -10.94
CA ASP A 112 4.46 -24.24 -11.91
C ASP A 112 3.96 -23.46 -13.14
N TYR A 113 2.86 -22.72 -13.04
CA TYR A 113 2.35 -21.96 -14.18
C TYR A 113 3.21 -20.72 -14.44
N SER A 114 3.73 -20.60 -15.65
CA SER A 114 4.60 -19.50 -16.09
C SER A 114 3.99 -18.09 -15.98
N TRP A 115 2.67 -17.97 -15.86
CA TRP A 115 1.98 -16.69 -15.73
C TRP A 115 1.85 -16.19 -14.28
N THR A 116 1.98 -17.09 -13.29
CA THR A 116 1.75 -16.76 -11.88
C THR A 116 2.73 -15.70 -11.31
N PRO A 117 4.02 -15.63 -11.70
CA PRO A 117 4.92 -14.54 -11.30
C PRO A 117 4.39 -13.15 -11.67
N PHE A 118 3.88 -13.00 -12.90
CA PHE A 118 3.38 -11.71 -13.40
C PHE A 118 2.15 -11.23 -12.64
N LEU A 119 1.31 -12.16 -12.14
CA LEU A 119 0.20 -11.78 -11.28
C LEU A 119 0.69 -11.18 -9.96
N VAL A 120 1.65 -11.83 -9.30
CA VAL A 120 2.20 -11.35 -8.01
C VAL A 120 2.86 -9.98 -8.20
N ILE A 121 3.73 -9.85 -9.20
CA ILE A 121 4.42 -8.58 -9.50
C ILE A 121 3.41 -7.50 -9.89
N GLY A 122 2.40 -7.83 -10.69
CA GLY A 122 1.33 -6.91 -11.07
C GLY A 122 0.56 -6.39 -9.86
N ILE A 123 0.23 -7.25 -8.90
CA ILE A 123 -0.42 -6.87 -7.64
C ILE A 123 0.46 -5.90 -6.83
N LEU A 124 1.75 -6.21 -6.67
CA LEU A 124 2.71 -5.36 -5.96
C LEU A 124 2.92 -4.00 -6.66
N ALA A 125 2.91 -4.00 -7.99
CA ALA A 125 3.00 -2.79 -8.80
C ALA A 125 1.77 -1.90 -8.62
N LEU A 126 0.56 -2.47 -8.63
CA LEU A 126 -0.67 -1.71 -8.39
C LEU A 126 -0.70 -1.10 -6.98
N ALA A 127 -0.31 -1.87 -5.95
CA ALA A 127 -0.19 -1.35 -4.59
C ALA A 127 0.82 -0.17 -4.50
N SER A 128 1.94 -0.30 -5.19
CA SER A 128 2.97 0.75 -5.31
C SER A 128 2.46 2.00 -6.01
N ILE A 129 1.67 1.85 -7.09
CA ILE A 129 1.02 2.98 -7.76
C ILE A 129 0.07 3.68 -6.79
N GLY A 130 -0.75 2.94 -6.02
CA GLY A 130 -1.61 3.52 -4.98
C GLY A 130 -0.82 4.36 -3.97
N ASN A 131 0.34 3.89 -3.54
CA ASN A 131 1.25 4.66 -2.67
C ASN A 131 1.79 5.93 -3.35
N ILE A 132 2.26 5.83 -4.60
CA ILE A 132 2.72 7.00 -5.35
C ILE A 132 1.60 8.05 -5.42
N LEU A 133 0.35 7.65 -5.65
CA LEU A 133 -0.78 8.57 -5.63
C LEU A 133 -0.99 9.21 -4.26
N PHE A 134 -0.84 8.47 -3.15
CA PHE A 134 -0.86 9.05 -1.81
C PHE A 134 0.21 10.14 -1.64
N GLY A 135 1.45 9.84 -2.05
CA GLY A 135 2.56 10.79 -1.98
C GLY A 135 2.34 12.04 -2.82
N LEU A 136 1.82 11.88 -4.05
CA LEU A 136 1.49 13.00 -4.93
C LEU A 136 0.38 13.89 -4.35
N LEU A 137 -0.68 13.30 -3.80
CA LEU A 137 -1.77 14.06 -3.17
C LEU A 137 -1.29 14.77 -1.90
N ALA A 138 -0.46 14.11 -1.08
CA ALA A 138 0.13 14.71 0.10
C ALA A 138 1.07 15.85 -0.24
N TYR A 139 1.88 15.69 -1.29
CA TYR A 139 2.77 16.74 -1.76
C TYR A 139 2.01 17.94 -2.32
N GLY A 140 0.94 17.72 -3.10
CA GLY A 140 0.05 18.80 -3.55
C GLY A 140 -0.58 19.54 -2.38
N ALA A 141 -1.12 18.81 -1.39
CA ALA A 141 -1.68 19.41 -0.18
C ALA A 141 -0.64 20.19 0.63
N TRP A 142 0.60 19.72 0.66
CA TRP A 142 1.71 20.41 1.32
C TRP A 142 2.10 21.71 0.61
N GLN A 143 2.12 21.72 -0.74
CA GLN A 143 2.31 22.94 -1.51
C GLN A 143 1.20 23.97 -1.27
N ASP A 144 -0.03 23.49 -1.04
CA ASP A 144 -1.20 24.33 -0.76
C ASP A 144 -1.27 24.79 0.71
N GLY A 145 -0.31 24.40 1.56
CA GLY A 145 -0.28 24.79 2.97
C GLY A 145 -1.36 24.14 3.83
N VAL A 146 -1.91 22.99 3.41
CA VAL A 146 -2.95 22.27 4.16
C VAL A 146 -2.38 21.73 5.47
N ASP A 147 -3.05 22.02 6.58
CA ASP A 147 -2.67 21.53 7.90
C ASP A 147 -2.64 19.98 7.93
N GLY A 148 -1.56 19.43 8.51
CA GLY A 148 -1.35 17.98 8.59
C GLY A 148 -0.79 17.32 7.32
N SER A 149 -0.71 18.02 6.18
CA SER A 149 -0.16 17.50 4.92
C SER A 149 1.28 16.97 5.05
N GLY A 150 2.11 17.56 5.92
CA GLY A 150 3.45 17.05 6.22
C GLY A 150 3.45 15.66 6.84
N LEU A 151 2.47 15.34 7.69
CA LEU A 151 2.28 13.99 8.25
C LEU A 151 1.78 13.01 7.19
N MET A 152 0.91 13.46 6.27
CA MET A 152 0.52 12.64 5.11
C MET A 152 1.74 12.32 4.24
N LEU A 153 2.61 13.30 3.98
CA LEU A 153 3.80 13.09 3.16
C LEU A 153 4.76 12.09 3.84
N LEU A 154 5.05 12.30 5.13
CA LEU A 154 5.88 11.38 5.91
C LEU A 154 5.27 9.97 5.96
N GLY A 155 3.94 9.87 6.15
CA GLY A 155 3.22 8.61 6.14
C GLY A 155 3.33 7.86 4.81
N SER A 156 3.22 8.59 3.68
CA SER A 156 3.40 8.00 2.35
C SER A 156 4.83 7.51 2.11
N ILE A 157 5.84 8.24 2.62
CA ILE A 157 7.26 7.82 2.53
C ILE A 157 7.49 6.54 3.33
N PHE A 158 7.02 6.48 4.57
CA PHE A 158 7.13 5.28 5.42
C PHE A 158 6.46 4.07 4.78
N LEU A 159 5.26 4.26 4.24
CA LEU A 159 4.57 3.24 3.47
C LEU A 159 5.36 2.86 2.21
N GLY A 160 5.99 3.82 1.54
CA GLY A 160 6.73 3.66 0.28
C GLY A 160 7.97 2.80 0.42
N ILE A 161 8.70 2.96 1.53
CA ILE A 161 9.86 2.10 1.83
C ILE A 161 9.43 0.63 1.83
N GLN A 162 8.33 0.29 2.50
CA GLN A 162 7.87 -1.10 2.49
C GLN A 162 7.30 -1.49 1.12
N VAL A 163 6.26 -0.79 0.65
CA VAL A 163 5.43 -1.26 -0.47
C VAL A 163 6.18 -1.20 -1.80
N ILE A 164 7.06 -0.21 -1.99
CA ILE A 164 7.80 -0.04 -3.24
C ILE A 164 9.16 -0.72 -3.14
N VAL A 165 9.95 -0.43 -2.10
CA VAL A 165 11.33 -0.94 -2.04
C VAL A 165 11.33 -2.40 -1.60
N ASN A 166 10.74 -2.74 -0.46
CA ASN A 166 10.80 -4.10 0.05
C ASN A 166 9.87 -5.05 -0.72
N ASP A 167 8.62 -4.65 -0.96
CA ASP A 167 7.64 -5.51 -1.61
C ASP A 167 7.84 -5.48 -3.13
N LEU A 168 7.64 -4.36 -3.83
CA LEU A 168 7.76 -4.39 -5.29
C LEU A 168 9.18 -4.73 -5.80
N ILE A 169 10.24 -4.10 -5.28
CA ILE A 169 11.60 -4.26 -5.83
C ILE A 169 12.30 -5.49 -5.26
N VAL A 170 12.48 -5.55 -3.94
CA VAL A 170 13.28 -6.61 -3.29
C VAL A 170 12.60 -7.96 -3.41
N TRP A 171 11.30 -8.05 -3.10
CA TRP A 171 10.55 -9.30 -3.29
C TRP A 171 10.65 -9.75 -4.74
N SER A 172 10.39 -8.86 -5.71
CA SER A 172 10.43 -9.26 -7.11
C SER A 172 11.82 -9.61 -7.65
N ALA A 173 12.89 -9.21 -6.97
CA ALA A 173 14.23 -9.62 -7.33
C ALA A 173 14.67 -10.93 -6.66
N LYS A 174 14.07 -11.31 -5.53
CA LYS A 174 14.54 -12.40 -4.66
C LYS A 174 13.57 -13.56 -4.50
N PHE A 175 12.32 -13.37 -4.88
CA PHE A 175 11.35 -14.44 -4.88
C PHE A 175 11.72 -15.45 -5.99
N PRO A 176 11.74 -16.76 -5.69
CA PRO A 176 12.09 -17.78 -6.67
C PRO A 176 10.95 -17.92 -7.69
N TRP A 177 11.09 -17.22 -8.82
CA TRP A 177 10.13 -17.21 -9.93
C TRP A 177 10.29 -18.40 -10.89
#